data_AF-A0A1Y3BMM1-F1
#
_entry.id   AF-A0A1Y3BMM1-F1
#
_cell.length_a   1.000
_cell.length_b   1.000
_cell.length_c   1.000
_cell.angle_alpha   90.00
_cell.angle_beta   90.00
_cell.angle_gamma   90.00
#
_symmetry.space_group_name_H-M   'P 1'
#
loop_
_entity.id
_entity.type
_entity.pdbx_description
1 polymer ?
#
loop_
_entity_poly.entity_id
_entity_poly.type
_entity_poly.pdbx_seq_one_letter_code
_entity_poly.pdbx_strand_id
1 'polypeptide(L)'
;QQLPIESQLISKLPDLLNAEIVLGNIQNVKDAVNWLGYTYLYVRMLRNPTLYGISYGVLEEDQTLEQYRTNLIYTAASVLDKCNLIRFDRKSGHIQGTELGRIASHYYCSTETMSIYNQFLKPTLSEIELFRVFSLSAEFKNITIREEEKLELQKLMERVPIPIKESIEEPSAKVNVLLQAYISQLKLEGLALMSDMVYVTQSAARLIRAIYEIVLFSGWAEMAEKTLSLCKMIDRRMWQSLSPLRQFKRIPEEVIKKLEKKGFPFERLFDLGPNEIGELLRL
;
A
#
# COMPACT_ATOMS: atom_id res chain seq x y z
N GLN A 1 -36.43 -1.48 2.72
CA GLN A 1 -35.62 -1.50 3.96
C GLN A 1 -35.55 -2.93 4.53
N GLN A 2 -35.08 -3.92 3.74
CA GLN A 2 -35.09 -5.34 4.13
C GLN A 2 -33.69 -5.96 4.24
N LEU A 3 -32.63 -5.20 3.94
CA LEU A 3 -31.26 -5.69 4.04
C LEU A 3 -30.70 -5.35 5.44
N PRO A 4 -30.49 -6.34 6.34
CA PRO A 4 -29.92 -6.07 7.65
C PRO A 4 -28.46 -5.60 7.52
N ILE A 5 -28.08 -4.63 8.35
CA ILE A 5 -26.70 -4.14 8.41
C ILE A 5 -25.90 -5.08 9.33
N GLU A 6 -24.90 -5.75 8.79
CA GLU A 6 -24.04 -6.71 9.51
C GLU A 6 -22.58 -6.24 9.58
N SER A 7 -21.85 -6.72 10.59
CA SER A 7 -20.46 -6.35 10.81
C SER A 7 -19.51 -7.13 9.91
N GLN A 8 -18.59 -6.42 9.24
CA GLN A 8 -17.50 -6.99 8.43
C GLN A 8 -16.15 -6.98 9.17
N LEU A 9 -16.15 -6.62 10.47
CA LEU A 9 -14.94 -6.33 11.24
C LEU A 9 -14.01 -7.55 11.39
N ILE A 10 -14.55 -8.78 11.42
CA ILE A 10 -13.74 -10.01 11.57
C ILE A 10 -12.63 -10.08 10.51
N SER A 11 -12.96 -9.73 9.25
CA SER A 11 -12.00 -9.77 8.13
C SER A 11 -10.84 -8.78 8.26
N LYS A 12 -11.00 -7.73 9.09
CA LYS A 12 -10.04 -6.66 9.32
C LYS A 12 -9.58 -6.58 10.78
N LEU A 13 -9.94 -7.57 11.60
CA LEU A 13 -9.65 -7.59 13.02
C LEU A 13 -8.14 -7.49 13.31
N PRO A 14 -7.24 -8.21 12.61
CA PRO A 14 -5.79 -8.07 12.84
C PRO A 14 -5.31 -6.64 12.58
N ASP A 15 -5.71 -6.03 11.45
CA ASP A 15 -5.26 -4.68 11.07
C ASP A 15 -5.73 -3.62 12.09
N LEU A 16 -6.98 -3.71 12.54
CA LEU A 16 -7.56 -2.80 13.54
C LEU A 16 -6.95 -3.01 14.93
N LEU A 17 -6.75 -4.28 15.33
CA LEU A 17 -6.09 -4.62 16.59
C LEU A 17 -4.66 -4.06 16.64
N ASN A 18 -3.90 -4.20 15.54
CA ASN A 18 -2.57 -3.61 15.43
C ASN A 18 -2.59 -2.09 15.58
N ALA A 19 -3.57 -1.39 14.99
CA ALA A 19 -3.67 0.06 15.13
C ALA A 19 -3.86 0.50 16.59
N GLU A 20 -4.71 -0.18 17.34
CA GLU A 20 -4.96 0.12 18.75
C GLU A 20 -3.75 -0.19 19.66
N ILE A 21 -3.00 -1.25 19.32
CA ILE A 21 -1.73 -1.58 19.99
C ILE A 21 -0.70 -0.48 19.73
N VAL A 22 -0.60 0.01 18.49
CA VAL A 22 0.32 1.09 18.11
C VAL A 22 -0.04 2.42 18.79
N LEU A 23 -1.33 2.70 18.99
CA LEU A 23 -1.80 3.86 19.74
C LEU A 23 -1.55 3.75 21.25
N GLY A 24 -1.24 2.55 21.76
CA GLY A 24 -1.00 2.28 23.17
C GLY A 24 -2.27 2.03 23.99
N ASN A 25 -3.43 1.91 23.34
CA ASN A 25 -4.72 1.62 23.98
C ASN A 25 -4.80 0.17 24.46
N ILE A 26 -4.08 -0.74 23.81
CA ILE A 26 -4.06 -2.17 24.10
C ILE A 26 -2.63 -2.60 24.44
N GLN A 27 -2.43 -3.13 25.64
CA GLN A 27 -1.12 -3.66 26.08
C GLN A 27 -1.19 -5.14 26.47
N ASN A 28 -2.39 -5.69 26.58
CA ASN A 28 -2.61 -7.09 26.90
C ASN A 28 -3.94 -7.59 26.31
N VAL A 29 -4.15 -8.91 26.36
CA VAL A 29 -5.36 -9.56 25.83
C VAL A 29 -6.64 -9.04 26.49
N LYS A 30 -6.63 -8.71 27.79
CA LYS A 30 -7.84 -8.22 28.48
C LYS A 30 -8.26 -6.85 27.94
N ASP A 31 -7.30 -5.94 27.72
CA ASP A 31 -7.58 -4.65 27.09
C ASP A 31 -8.20 -4.83 25.70
N ALA A 32 -7.67 -5.77 24.92
CA ALA A 32 -8.17 -6.07 23.58
C ALA A 32 -9.59 -6.68 23.59
N VAL A 33 -9.89 -7.56 24.56
CA VAL A 33 -11.22 -8.14 24.74
C VAL A 33 -12.23 -7.07 25.15
N ASN A 34 -11.81 -6.12 26.00
CA ASN A 34 -12.62 -4.96 26.37
C ASN A 34 -12.87 -4.04 25.17
N TRP A 35 -11.81 -3.72 24.40
CA TRP A 35 -11.92 -2.95 23.16
C TRP A 35 -12.92 -3.57 22.18
N LEU A 36 -12.84 -4.89 21.96
CA LEU A 36 -13.75 -5.60 21.07
C LEU A 36 -15.21 -5.51 21.55
N GLY A 37 -15.43 -5.40 22.87
CA GLY A 37 -16.73 -5.16 23.49
C GLY A 37 -17.36 -3.80 23.14
N TYR A 38 -16.58 -2.80 22.72
CA TYR A 38 -17.12 -1.51 22.26
C TYR A 38 -17.51 -1.50 20.78
N THR A 39 -17.26 -2.59 20.05
CA THR A 39 -17.46 -2.63 18.59
C THR A 39 -18.88 -3.02 18.18
N TYR A 40 -19.28 -2.61 16.98
CA TYR A 40 -20.53 -3.09 16.37
C TYR A 40 -20.57 -4.62 16.19
N LEU A 41 -19.41 -5.25 15.98
CA LEU A 41 -19.30 -6.71 15.89
C LEU A 41 -19.84 -7.38 17.15
N TYR A 42 -19.45 -6.90 18.34
CA TYR A 42 -19.91 -7.46 19.60
C TYR A 42 -21.44 -7.41 19.73
N VAL A 43 -22.04 -6.26 19.45
CA VAL A 43 -23.51 -6.10 19.49
C VAL A 43 -24.21 -7.06 18.53
N ARG A 44 -23.65 -7.28 17.34
CA ARG A 44 -24.22 -8.22 16.35
C ARG A 44 -24.03 -9.69 16.72
N MET A 45 -22.90 -10.06 17.30
CA MET A 45 -22.65 -11.42 17.79
C MET A 45 -23.65 -11.82 18.89
N LEU A 46 -24.02 -10.88 19.77
CA LEU A 46 -25.05 -11.15 20.79
C LEU A 46 -26.47 -11.27 20.18
N ARG A 47 -26.81 -10.44 19.19
CA ARG A 47 -28.16 -10.43 18.61
C ARG A 47 -28.41 -11.55 17.60
N ASN A 48 -27.39 -11.96 16.86
CA ASN A 48 -27.50 -13.00 15.84
C ASN A 48 -26.27 -13.92 15.87
N PRO A 49 -26.07 -14.71 16.93
CA PRO A 49 -24.86 -15.52 17.15
C PRO A 49 -24.59 -16.50 15.99
N THR A 50 -25.64 -17.13 15.46
CA THR A 50 -25.51 -18.15 14.39
C THR A 50 -24.84 -17.59 13.14
N LEU A 51 -25.11 -16.33 12.78
CA LEU A 51 -24.52 -15.69 11.60
C LEU A 51 -23.00 -15.49 11.75
N TYR A 52 -22.52 -15.34 12.99
CA TYR A 52 -21.09 -15.21 13.31
C TYR A 52 -20.45 -16.55 13.70
N GLY A 53 -21.13 -17.68 13.45
CA GLY A 53 -20.62 -19.02 13.74
C GLY A 53 -20.60 -19.39 15.22
N ILE A 54 -21.41 -18.70 16.04
CA ILE A 54 -21.56 -18.98 17.47
C ILE A 54 -22.82 -19.82 17.67
N SER A 55 -22.70 -20.98 18.31
CA SER A 55 -23.85 -21.81 18.64
C SER A 55 -24.62 -21.24 19.84
N TYR A 56 -25.94 -21.49 19.90
CA TYR A 56 -26.75 -21.01 21.03
C TYR A 56 -26.27 -21.56 22.38
N GLY A 57 -25.75 -22.79 22.43
CA GLY A 57 -25.18 -23.36 23.66
C GLY A 57 -23.99 -22.56 24.20
N VAL A 58 -23.15 -21.98 23.32
CA VAL A 58 -22.04 -21.12 23.76
C VAL A 58 -22.57 -19.81 24.37
N LEU A 59 -23.68 -19.28 23.88
CA LEU A 59 -24.28 -18.07 24.44
C LEU A 59 -24.97 -18.32 25.79
N GLU A 60 -25.50 -19.52 26.02
CA GLU A 60 -26.07 -19.92 27.31
C GLU A 60 -24.97 -20.04 28.39
N GLU A 61 -23.80 -20.55 28.03
CA GLU A 61 -22.64 -20.69 28.92
C GLU A 61 -21.84 -19.39 29.08
N ASP A 62 -21.72 -18.58 28.02
CA ASP A 62 -20.98 -17.32 27.97
C ASP A 62 -21.88 -16.19 27.45
N GLN A 63 -22.77 -15.70 28.32
CA GLN A 63 -23.75 -14.66 28.00
C GLN A 63 -23.13 -13.38 27.46
N THR A 64 -21.89 -13.09 27.86
CA THR A 64 -21.19 -11.89 27.42
C THR A 64 -20.23 -12.15 26.27
N LEU A 65 -20.08 -13.39 25.80
CA LEU A 65 -19.11 -13.80 24.78
C LEU A 65 -17.65 -13.45 25.13
N GLU A 66 -17.28 -13.40 26.41
CA GLU A 66 -15.92 -13.07 26.85
C GLU A 66 -14.89 -14.09 26.35
N GLN A 67 -15.18 -15.38 26.47
CA GLN A 67 -14.28 -16.44 26.00
C GLN A 67 -14.20 -16.44 24.47
N TYR A 68 -15.32 -16.21 23.80
CA TYR A 68 -15.34 -16.13 22.33
C TYR A 68 -14.53 -14.93 21.82
N ARG A 69 -14.69 -13.74 22.43
CA ARG A 69 -13.86 -12.56 22.13
C ARG A 69 -12.39 -12.82 22.43
N THR A 70 -12.07 -13.49 23.53
CA THR A 70 -10.70 -13.89 23.88
C THR A 70 -10.09 -14.75 22.77
N ASN A 71 -10.82 -15.75 22.29
CA ASN A 71 -10.36 -16.60 21.19
C ASN A 71 -10.10 -15.79 19.91
N LEU A 72 -10.99 -14.87 19.53
CA LEU A 72 -10.80 -13.98 18.38
C LEU A 72 -9.52 -13.13 18.50
N ILE A 73 -9.31 -12.53 19.67
CA ILE A 73 -8.10 -11.74 19.95
C ILE A 73 -6.85 -12.61 19.89
N TYR A 74 -6.86 -13.81 20.47
CA TYR A 74 -5.72 -14.74 20.41
C TYR A 74 -5.39 -15.14 18.97
N THR A 75 -6.39 -15.39 18.13
CA THR A 75 -6.19 -15.70 16.71
C THR A 75 -5.60 -14.50 15.97
N ALA A 76 -6.18 -13.31 16.14
CA ALA A 76 -5.69 -12.09 15.49
C ALA A 76 -4.26 -11.72 15.94
N ALA A 77 -4.00 -11.74 17.24
CA ALA A 77 -2.66 -11.49 17.80
C ALA A 77 -1.64 -12.53 17.32
N SER A 78 -2.03 -13.81 17.22
CA SER A 78 -1.16 -14.85 16.67
C SER A 78 -0.78 -14.61 15.21
N VAL A 79 -1.71 -14.08 14.39
CA VAL A 79 -1.43 -13.71 13.00
C VAL A 79 -0.48 -12.51 12.94
N LEU A 80 -0.74 -11.47 13.74
CA LEU A 80 0.12 -10.28 13.82
C LEU A 80 1.55 -10.61 14.27
N ASP A 81 1.69 -11.49 15.27
CA ASP A 81 2.98 -11.96 15.79
C ASP A 81 3.74 -12.77 14.72
N LYS A 82 3.05 -13.67 14.00
CA LYS A 82 3.63 -14.42 12.87
C LYS A 82 4.13 -13.50 11.75
N CYS A 83 3.47 -12.37 11.52
CA CYS A 83 3.87 -11.35 10.55
C CYS A 83 4.88 -10.32 11.12
N ASN A 84 5.37 -10.51 12.35
CA ASN A 84 6.29 -9.60 13.06
C ASN A 84 5.77 -8.17 13.29
N LEU A 85 4.44 -7.97 13.28
CA LEU A 85 3.82 -6.66 13.54
C LEU A 85 3.71 -6.35 15.04
N ILE A 86 3.61 -7.39 15.84
CA ILE A 86 3.61 -7.30 17.30
C ILE A 86 4.53 -8.38 17.88
N ARG A 87 4.87 -8.26 19.16
CA ARG A 87 5.41 -9.35 19.98
C ARG A 87 4.32 -9.78 20.94
N PHE A 88 3.91 -11.04 20.84
CA PHE A 88 2.82 -11.57 21.65
C PHE A 88 3.30 -12.69 22.59
N ASP A 89 3.27 -12.43 23.90
CA ASP A 89 3.52 -13.47 24.90
C ASP A 89 2.22 -14.21 25.24
N ARG A 90 2.10 -15.43 24.72
CA ARG A 90 0.92 -16.29 24.92
C ARG A 90 0.66 -16.66 26.38
N LYS A 91 1.70 -16.70 27.23
CA LYS A 91 1.57 -17.10 28.64
C LYS A 91 1.05 -15.97 29.51
N SER A 92 1.63 -14.78 29.38
CA SER A 92 1.21 -13.61 30.15
C SER A 92 0.02 -12.87 29.52
N GLY A 93 -0.21 -13.08 28.22
CA GLY A 93 -1.17 -12.30 27.43
C GLY A 93 -0.68 -10.87 27.15
N HIS A 94 0.60 -10.57 27.37
CA HIS A 94 1.16 -9.25 27.08
C HIS A 94 1.41 -9.07 25.59
N ILE A 95 1.14 -7.87 25.09
CA ILE A 95 1.24 -7.51 23.69
C ILE A 95 2.07 -6.23 23.57
N GLN A 96 3.08 -6.25 22.69
CA GLN A 96 3.92 -5.10 22.40
C GLN A 96 3.97 -4.83 20.90
N GLY A 97 3.71 -3.59 20.47
CA GLY A 97 3.84 -3.20 19.06
C GLY A 97 5.30 -3.23 18.58
N THR A 98 5.53 -3.60 17.32
CA THR A 98 6.85 -3.44 16.67
C THR A 98 6.87 -2.22 15.77
N GLU A 99 8.06 -1.87 15.27
CA GLU A 99 8.21 -0.80 14.29
C GLU A 99 7.50 -1.13 12.97
N LEU A 100 7.52 -2.40 12.53
CA LEU A 100 6.73 -2.87 11.39
C LEU A 100 5.23 -2.68 11.65
N GLY A 101 4.75 -2.99 12.86
CA GLY A 101 3.37 -2.73 13.27
C GLY A 101 3.01 -1.26 13.22
N ARG A 102 3.92 -0.37 13.67
CA ARG A 102 3.76 1.09 13.61
C ARG A 102 3.61 1.58 12.17
N ILE A 103 4.51 1.16 11.28
CA ILE A 103 4.45 1.51 9.85
C ILE A 103 3.15 1.00 9.22
N ALA A 104 2.76 -0.25 9.51
CA ALA A 104 1.52 -0.84 9.01
C ALA A 104 0.29 0.00 9.39
N SER A 105 0.21 0.42 10.65
CA SER A 105 -0.87 1.25 11.18
C SER A 105 -0.86 2.65 10.56
N HIS A 106 0.28 3.33 10.53
CA HIS A 106 0.39 4.70 10.00
C HIS A 106 0.01 4.82 8.52
N TYR A 107 0.33 3.79 7.72
CA TYR A 107 0.07 3.78 6.27
C TYR A 107 -1.11 2.90 5.87
N TYR A 108 -1.93 2.44 6.83
CA TYR A 108 -3.09 1.60 6.59
C TYR A 108 -2.79 0.39 5.69
N CYS A 109 -1.66 -0.26 5.92
CA CYS A 109 -1.25 -1.45 5.17
C CYS A 109 -1.83 -2.70 5.82
N SER A 110 -2.31 -3.63 4.99
CA SER A 110 -2.81 -4.90 5.52
C SER A 110 -1.67 -5.75 6.10
N THR A 111 -2.01 -6.58 7.08
CA THR A 111 -1.06 -7.53 7.70
C THR A 111 -0.42 -8.45 6.65
N GLU A 112 -1.19 -8.89 5.66
CA GLU A 112 -0.71 -9.69 4.52
C GLU A 112 0.37 -8.94 3.72
N THR A 113 0.14 -7.67 3.39
CA THR A 113 1.08 -6.83 2.63
C THR A 113 2.39 -6.61 3.39
N MET A 114 2.31 -6.36 4.69
CA MET A 114 3.51 -6.18 5.51
C MET A 114 4.33 -7.47 5.60
N SER A 115 3.68 -8.63 5.64
CA SER A 115 4.36 -9.92 5.57
C SER A 115 5.11 -10.11 4.24
N ILE A 116 4.51 -9.69 3.13
CA ILE A 116 5.13 -9.72 1.80
C ILE A 116 6.37 -8.81 1.78
N TYR A 117 6.25 -7.58 2.27
CA TYR A 117 7.36 -6.64 2.32
C TYR A 117 8.50 -7.15 3.20
N ASN A 118 8.20 -7.69 4.38
CA ASN A 118 9.19 -8.26 5.28
C ASN A 118 9.91 -9.48 4.66
N GLN A 119 9.24 -10.26 3.81
CA GLN A 119 9.82 -11.41 3.13
C GLN A 119 10.69 -11.03 1.92
N PHE A 120 10.26 -10.06 1.12
CA PHE A 120 10.85 -9.81 -0.21
C PHE A 120 11.75 -8.56 -0.27
N LEU A 121 11.61 -7.59 0.64
CA LEU A 121 12.50 -6.43 0.66
C LEU A 121 13.91 -6.84 1.07
N LYS A 122 14.89 -6.37 0.30
CA LYS A 122 16.33 -6.63 0.51
C LYS A 122 17.13 -5.35 0.25
N PRO A 123 18.32 -5.19 0.84
CA PRO A 123 19.16 -4.00 0.66
C PRO A 123 19.66 -3.81 -0.77
N THR A 124 19.66 -4.85 -1.61
CA THR A 124 20.24 -4.83 -2.95
C THR A 124 19.20 -5.01 -4.05
N LEU A 125 17.92 -4.71 -3.78
CA LEU A 125 16.89 -4.84 -4.81
C LEU A 125 17.13 -3.86 -5.95
N SER A 126 16.94 -4.36 -7.17
CA SER A 126 16.83 -3.53 -8.36
C SER A 126 15.49 -2.78 -8.39
N GLU A 127 15.41 -1.72 -9.20
CA GLU A 127 14.16 -0.99 -9.39
C GLU A 127 13.05 -1.91 -9.97
N ILE A 128 13.43 -2.83 -10.87
CA ILE A 128 12.55 -3.87 -11.42
C ILE A 128 11.92 -4.71 -10.30
N GLU A 129 12.74 -5.18 -9.36
CA GLU A 129 12.26 -6.00 -8.25
C GLU A 129 11.43 -5.17 -7.24
N LEU A 130 11.74 -3.89 -7.06
CA LEU A 130 10.95 -3.01 -6.20
C LEU A 130 9.52 -2.84 -6.72
N PHE A 131 9.34 -2.60 -8.02
CA PHE A 131 8.01 -2.55 -8.64
C PHE A 131 7.27 -3.89 -8.53
N ARG A 132 7.99 -5.01 -8.63
CA ARG A 132 7.40 -6.33 -8.39
C ARG A 132 6.91 -6.49 -6.95
N VAL A 133 7.74 -6.15 -5.95
CA VAL A 133 7.36 -6.25 -4.53
C VAL A 133 6.13 -5.39 -4.23
N PHE A 134 6.07 -4.17 -4.78
CA PHE A 134 4.87 -3.34 -4.72
C PHE A 134 3.64 -4.03 -5.34
N SER A 135 3.81 -4.66 -6.50
CA SER A 135 2.70 -5.27 -7.25
C SER A 135 2.13 -6.53 -6.58
N LEU A 136 2.88 -7.14 -5.67
CA LEU A 136 2.44 -8.28 -4.86
C LEU A 136 1.58 -7.89 -3.64
N SER A 137 1.40 -6.60 -3.37
CA SER A 137 0.64 -6.13 -2.19
C SER A 137 -0.78 -6.70 -2.16
N ALA A 138 -1.24 -7.14 -0.99
CA ALA A 138 -2.52 -7.82 -0.83
C ALA A 138 -3.73 -6.90 -1.09
N GLU A 139 -3.53 -5.58 -1.08
CA GLU A 139 -4.52 -4.61 -1.53
C GLU A 139 -4.93 -4.84 -2.99
N PHE A 140 -4.06 -5.44 -3.80
CA PHE A 140 -4.29 -5.70 -5.21
C PHE A 140 -4.80 -7.11 -5.49
N LYS A 141 -5.08 -7.93 -4.47
CA LYS A 141 -5.48 -9.34 -4.63
C LYS A 141 -6.75 -9.56 -5.46
N ASN A 142 -7.62 -8.56 -5.53
CA ASN A 142 -8.87 -8.62 -6.31
C ASN A 142 -8.71 -8.09 -7.74
N ILE A 143 -7.54 -7.57 -8.10
CA ILE A 143 -7.24 -7.21 -9.48
C ILE A 143 -7.01 -8.51 -10.24
N THR A 144 -7.76 -8.70 -11.32
CA THR A 144 -7.60 -9.81 -12.24
C THR A 144 -7.38 -9.27 -13.65
N ILE A 145 -6.87 -10.13 -14.52
CA ILE A 145 -6.66 -9.80 -15.94
C ILE A 145 -7.86 -10.30 -16.71
N ARG A 146 -8.44 -9.41 -17.52
CA ARG A 146 -9.59 -9.72 -18.39
C ARG A 146 -9.10 -9.90 -19.82
N GLU A 147 -9.77 -10.73 -20.61
CA GLU A 147 -9.33 -11.05 -21.98
C GLU A 147 -9.34 -9.80 -22.88
N GLU A 148 -10.33 -8.93 -22.71
CA GLU A 148 -10.53 -7.73 -23.53
C GLU A 148 -9.44 -6.65 -23.34
N GLU A 149 -8.70 -6.68 -22.24
CA GLU A 149 -7.64 -5.69 -21.92
C GLU A 149 -6.22 -6.22 -22.21
N LYS A 150 -6.05 -7.52 -22.53
CA LYS A 150 -4.72 -8.12 -22.75
C LYS A 150 -3.93 -7.43 -23.85
N LEU A 151 -4.57 -7.09 -24.97
CA LEU A 151 -3.90 -6.42 -26.09
C LEU A 151 -3.43 -5.01 -25.72
N GLU A 152 -4.24 -4.29 -24.94
CA GLU A 152 -3.88 -2.95 -24.44
C GLU A 152 -2.73 -3.05 -23.44
N LEU A 153 -2.79 -4.00 -22.50
CA LEU A 153 -1.72 -4.28 -21.54
C LEU A 153 -0.40 -4.61 -22.23
N GLN A 154 -0.41 -5.42 -23.29
CA GLN A 154 0.80 -5.78 -24.04
C GLN A 154 1.46 -4.54 -24.66
N LYS A 155 0.67 -3.67 -25.30
CA LYS A 155 1.16 -2.40 -25.85
C LYS A 155 1.70 -1.47 -24.77
N LEU A 156 1.13 -1.48 -23.56
CA LEU A 156 1.63 -0.70 -22.44
C LEU A 156 2.96 -1.26 -21.90
N MET A 157 3.08 -2.60 -21.78
CA MET A 157 4.32 -3.26 -21.35
C MET A 157 5.52 -2.90 -22.23
N GLU A 158 5.31 -2.70 -23.53
CA GLU A 158 6.37 -2.29 -24.48
C GLU A 158 6.77 -0.81 -24.33
N ARG A 159 5.94 0.01 -23.68
CA ARG A 159 6.12 1.47 -23.57
C ARG A 159 6.57 1.94 -22.20
N VAL A 160 6.41 1.12 -21.16
CA VAL A 160 6.83 1.46 -19.80
C VAL A 160 8.35 1.38 -19.67
N PRO A 161 8.99 2.28 -18.90
CA PRO A 161 10.45 2.40 -18.89
C PRO A 161 11.16 1.31 -18.08
N ILE A 162 10.49 0.72 -17.08
CA ILE A 162 11.09 -0.31 -16.22
C ILE A 162 10.61 -1.68 -16.68
N PRO A 163 11.52 -2.59 -17.06
CA PRO A 163 11.15 -3.93 -17.52
C PRO A 163 10.31 -4.70 -16.48
N ILE A 164 9.31 -5.43 -16.97
CA ILE A 164 8.45 -6.29 -16.17
C ILE A 164 8.83 -7.74 -16.48
N LYS A 165 9.12 -8.52 -15.44
CA LYS A 165 9.61 -9.90 -15.58
C LYS A 165 8.48 -10.93 -15.54
N GLU A 166 7.35 -10.54 -14.96
CA GLU A 166 6.14 -11.31 -14.79
C GLU A 166 5.45 -11.55 -16.14
N SER A 167 4.75 -12.68 -16.26
CA SER A 167 3.91 -12.94 -17.43
C SER A 167 2.77 -11.93 -17.50
N ILE A 168 2.35 -11.55 -18.71
CA ILE A 168 1.16 -10.70 -18.92
C ILE A 168 -0.13 -11.32 -18.37
N GLU A 169 -0.13 -12.61 -18.08
CA GLU A 169 -1.27 -13.31 -17.47
C GLU A 169 -1.29 -13.20 -15.93
N GLU A 170 -0.20 -12.73 -15.31
CA GLU A 170 -0.13 -12.54 -13.86
C GLU A 170 -0.71 -11.18 -13.45
N PRO A 171 -1.63 -11.12 -12.47
CA PRO A 171 -2.17 -9.85 -11.97
C PRO A 171 -1.12 -8.84 -11.47
N SER A 172 0.01 -9.33 -10.96
CA SER A 172 1.17 -8.52 -10.57
C SER A 172 1.72 -7.72 -11.76
N ALA A 173 1.80 -8.31 -12.95
CA ALA A 173 2.23 -7.62 -14.16
C ALA A 173 1.29 -6.46 -14.48
N LYS A 174 -0.03 -6.68 -14.40
CA LYS A 174 -1.04 -5.65 -14.61
C LYS A 174 -0.87 -4.48 -13.63
N VAL A 175 -0.72 -4.74 -12.33
CA VAL A 175 -0.50 -3.69 -11.33
C VAL A 175 0.78 -2.89 -11.62
N ASN A 176 1.85 -3.60 -11.97
CA ASN A 176 3.15 -3.00 -12.30
C ASN A 176 3.03 -2.06 -13.51
N VAL A 177 2.47 -2.55 -14.62
CA VAL A 177 2.21 -1.77 -15.84
C VAL A 177 1.37 -0.53 -15.52
N LEU A 178 0.30 -0.69 -14.75
CA LEU A 178 -0.63 0.41 -14.45
C LEU A 178 0.05 1.51 -13.64
N LEU A 179 0.89 1.16 -12.65
CA LEU A 179 1.64 2.15 -11.89
C LEU A 179 2.62 2.91 -12.80
N GLN A 180 3.37 2.19 -13.65
CA GLN A 180 4.31 2.80 -14.57
C GLN A 180 3.63 3.66 -15.65
N ALA A 181 2.47 3.21 -16.15
CA ALA A 181 1.65 3.96 -17.10
C ALA A 181 1.12 5.25 -16.48
N TYR A 182 0.73 5.21 -15.20
CA TYR A 182 0.31 6.39 -14.46
C TYR A 182 1.43 7.43 -14.36
N ILE A 183 2.65 7.02 -13.93
CA ILE A 183 3.82 7.91 -13.80
C ILE A 183 4.23 8.46 -15.18
N SER A 184 4.15 7.63 -16.21
CA SER A 184 4.42 7.99 -17.61
C SER A 184 3.33 8.85 -18.25
N GLN A 185 2.20 9.07 -17.57
CA GLN A 185 1.02 9.77 -18.11
C GLN A 185 0.51 9.18 -19.43
N LEU A 186 0.60 7.85 -19.60
CA LEU A 186 0.07 7.17 -20.76
C LEU A 186 -1.46 7.24 -20.76
N LYS A 187 -2.03 7.38 -21.96
CA LYS A 187 -3.49 7.31 -22.15
C LYS A 187 -3.91 5.86 -22.25
N LEU A 188 -4.96 5.51 -21.53
CA LEU A 188 -5.62 4.21 -21.57
C LEU A 188 -6.96 4.38 -22.31
N GLU A 189 -7.33 3.38 -23.10
CA GLU A 189 -8.58 3.33 -23.86
C GLU A 189 -9.67 2.59 -23.08
N GLY A 190 -9.31 1.50 -22.39
CA GLY A 190 -10.25 0.69 -21.62
C GLY A 190 -10.74 1.36 -20.32
N LEU A 191 -12.07 1.52 -20.18
CA LEU A 191 -12.70 2.06 -18.96
C LEU A 191 -12.37 1.24 -17.70
N ALA A 192 -12.40 -0.09 -17.81
CA ALA A 192 -12.07 -0.99 -16.70
C ALA A 192 -10.61 -0.84 -16.27
N LEU A 193 -9.68 -0.75 -17.25
CA LEU A 193 -8.27 -0.58 -17.00
C LEU A 193 -7.95 0.79 -16.37
N MET A 194 -8.65 1.84 -16.79
CA MET A 194 -8.57 3.15 -16.13
C MET A 194 -9.03 3.10 -14.67
N SER A 195 -10.13 2.41 -14.38
CA SER A 195 -10.60 2.22 -13.00
C SER A 195 -9.58 1.47 -12.15
N ASP A 196 -8.98 0.40 -12.69
CA ASP A 196 -7.93 -0.35 -12.01
C ASP A 196 -6.68 0.51 -11.78
N MET A 197 -6.29 1.35 -12.74
CA MET A 197 -5.18 2.30 -12.57
C MET A 197 -5.46 3.31 -11.45
N VAL A 198 -6.69 3.83 -11.37
CA VAL A 198 -7.07 4.75 -10.29
C VAL A 198 -6.99 4.05 -8.93
N TYR A 199 -7.48 2.82 -8.83
CA TYR A 199 -7.40 2.04 -7.60
C TYR A 199 -5.94 1.74 -7.18
N VAL A 200 -5.10 1.34 -8.14
CA VAL A 200 -3.66 1.12 -7.89
C VAL A 200 -2.99 2.39 -7.40
N THR A 201 -3.24 3.53 -8.05
CA THR A 201 -2.57 4.80 -7.74
C THR A 201 -3.02 5.42 -6.42
N GLN A 202 -4.31 5.30 -6.06
CA GLN A 202 -4.81 5.70 -4.74
C GLN A 202 -4.16 4.94 -3.59
N SER A 203 -3.79 3.66 -3.82
CA SER A 203 -3.05 2.87 -2.83
C SER A 203 -1.53 3.03 -2.95
N ALA A 204 -1.01 3.38 -4.12
CA ALA A 204 0.42 3.41 -4.40
C ALA A 204 1.18 4.36 -3.48
N ALA A 205 0.65 5.56 -3.24
CA ALA A 205 1.31 6.57 -2.41
C ALA A 205 1.59 6.06 -0.99
N ARG A 206 0.58 5.46 -0.33
CA ARG A 206 0.74 4.92 1.04
C ARG A 206 1.61 3.67 1.09
N LEU A 207 1.48 2.78 0.10
CA LEU A 207 2.23 1.52 0.06
C LEU A 207 3.72 1.72 -0.20
N ILE A 208 4.09 2.56 -1.18
CA ILE A 208 5.49 2.89 -1.43
C ILE A 208 6.08 3.67 -0.26
N ARG A 209 5.28 4.52 0.40
CA ARG A 209 5.72 5.22 1.62
C ARG A 209 5.97 4.24 2.78
N ALA A 210 5.12 3.22 2.95
CA ALA A 210 5.35 2.16 3.91
C ALA A 210 6.65 1.38 3.60
N ILE A 211 6.88 1.04 2.33
CA ILE A 211 8.14 0.41 1.89
C ILE A 211 9.35 1.31 2.24
N TYR A 212 9.26 2.60 1.94
CA TYR A 212 10.32 3.57 2.27
C TYR A 212 10.64 3.58 3.77
N GLU A 213 9.64 3.61 4.65
CA GLU A 213 9.87 3.64 6.09
C GLU A 213 10.45 2.32 6.62
N ILE A 214 10.04 1.16 6.06
CA ILE A 214 10.63 -0.14 6.41
C ILE A 214 12.12 -0.14 6.06
N VAL A 215 12.44 0.32 4.85
CA VAL A 215 13.81 0.37 4.33
C VAL A 215 14.67 1.38 5.10
N LEU A 216 14.10 2.53 5.45
CA LEU A 216 14.77 3.56 6.25
C LEU A 216 15.07 3.05 7.67
N PHE A 217 14.10 2.40 8.32
CA PHE A 217 14.31 1.77 9.63
C PHE A 217 15.36 0.66 9.58
N SER A 218 15.44 -0.08 8.47
CA SER A 218 16.44 -1.13 8.25
C SER A 218 17.85 -0.60 7.94
N GLY A 219 18.00 0.72 7.74
CA GLY A 219 19.29 1.37 7.48
C GLY A 219 19.85 1.15 6.08
N TRP A 220 19.01 0.79 5.09
CA TRP A 220 19.46 0.51 3.72
C TRP A 220 19.46 1.79 2.88
N ALA A 221 20.50 2.61 3.00
CA ALA A 221 20.58 3.94 2.41
C ALA A 221 20.25 4.01 0.90
N GLU A 222 20.86 3.14 0.09
CA GLU A 222 20.62 3.11 -1.36
C GLU A 222 19.16 2.79 -1.71
N MET A 223 18.56 1.83 -0.99
CA MET A 223 17.15 1.49 -1.16
C MET A 223 16.22 2.58 -0.64
N ALA A 224 16.61 3.28 0.42
CA ALA A 224 15.84 4.40 0.97
C ALA A 224 15.79 5.55 -0.05
N GLU A 225 16.90 5.83 -0.74
CA GLU A 225 16.94 6.81 -1.82
C GLU A 225 16.03 6.39 -2.98
N LYS A 226 16.16 5.15 -3.48
CA LYS A 226 15.31 4.61 -4.57
C LYS A 226 13.82 4.69 -4.25
N THR A 227 13.43 4.24 -3.05
CA THR A 227 12.02 4.21 -2.61
C THR A 227 11.47 5.62 -2.36
N LEU A 228 12.29 6.55 -1.86
CA LEU A 228 11.91 7.96 -1.74
C LEU A 228 11.73 8.63 -3.10
N SER A 229 12.62 8.36 -4.05
CA SER A 229 12.47 8.81 -5.43
C SER A 229 11.17 8.28 -6.04
N LEU A 230 10.85 7.01 -5.83
CA LEU A 230 9.57 6.43 -6.28
C LEU A 230 8.35 7.09 -5.61
N CYS A 231 8.40 7.41 -4.31
CA CYS A 231 7.35 8.19 -3.65
C CYS A 231 7.10 9.51 -4.39
N LYS A 232 8.17 10.25 -4.70
CA LYS A 232 8.10 11.53 -5.41
C LYS A 232 7.58 11.36 -6.84
N MET A 233 8.01 10.31 -7.55
CA MET A 233 7.56 10.04 -8.92
C MET A 233 6.05 9.76 -8.99
N ILE A 234 5.50 9.07 -7.99
CA ILE A 234 4.07 8.80 -7.87
C ILE A 234 3.30 10.08 -7.52
N ASP A 235 3.75 10.82 -6.51
CA ASP A 235 3.09 12.06 -6.06
C ASP A 235 3.08 13.14 -7.16
N ARG A 236 4.22 13.32 -7.83
CA ARG A 236 4.38 14.29 -8.93
C ARG A 236 3.91 13.77 -10.28
N ARG A 237 3.57 12.48 -10.37
CA ARG A 237 3.15 11.80 -11.61
C ARG A 237 4.13 12.07 -12.76
N MET A 238 5.40 11.87 -12.50
CA MET A 238 6.48 12.06 -13.47
C MET A 238 7.71 11.24 -13.08
N TRP A 239 8.47 10.78 -14.08
CA TRP A 239 9.75 10.12 -13.82
C TRP A 239 10.83 11.11 -13.37
N GLN A 240 11.78 10.63 -12.57
CA GLN A 240 12.90 11.43 -12.08
C GLN A 240 13.84 11.95 -13.19
N SER A 241 13.84 11.30 -14.36
CA SER A 241 14.61 11.70 -15.53
C SER A 241 14.02 12.91 -16.27
N LEU A 242 12.75 13.25 -16.00
CA LEU A 242 12.11 14.43 -16.58
C LEU A 242 12.52 15.70 -15.83
N SER A 243 12.36 16.84 -16.48
CA SER A 243 12.77 18.12 -15.89
C SER A 243 11.99 18.42 -14.61
N PRO A 244 12.65 18.79 -13.50
CA PRO A 244 11.98 19.22 -12.27
C PRO A 244 11.00 20.39 -12.50
N LEU A 245 11.17 21.16 -13.58
CA LEU A 245 10.27 22.25 -13.94
C LEU A 245 8.82 21.79 -14.18
N ARG A 246 8.60 20.50 -14.51
CA ARG A 246 7.25 19.92 -14.62
C ARG A 246 6.42 20.01 -13.35
N GLN A 247 7.05 20.22 -12.19
CA GLN A 247 6.35 20.39 -10.92
C GLN A 247 5.64 21.77 -10.83
N PHE A 248 6.00 22.73 -11.67
CA PHE A 248 5.41 24.07 -11.66
C PHE A 248 4.29 24.20 -12.70
N LYS A 249 3.04 24.23 -12.22
CA LYS A 249 1.84 24.34 -13.08
C LYS A 249 1.76 25.61 -13.95
N ARG A 250 2.55 26.64 -13.63
CA ARG A 250 2.54 27.92 -14.34
C ARG A 250 3.48 27.95 -15.55
N ILE A 251 4.36 26.97 -15.70
CA ILE A 251 5.31 26.93 -16.82
C ILE A 251 4.65 26.22 -18.00
N PRO A 252 4.60 26.83 -19.20
CA PRO A 252 4.05 26.18 -20.38
C PRO A 252 4.79 24.89 -20.73
N GLU A 253 4.05 23.82 -21.04
CA GLU A 253 4.65 22.50 -21.31
C GLU A 253 5.60 22.52 -22.53
N GLU A 254 5.33 23.39 -23.51
CA GLU A 254 6.20 23.59 -24.67
C GLU A 254 7.61 24.04 -24.30
N VAL A 255 7.73 24.93 -23.30
CA VAL A 255 9.02 25.43 -22.81
C VAL A 255 9.79 24.30 -22.15
N ILE A 256 9.12 23.50 -21.32
CA ILE A 256 9.73 22.37 -20.64
C ILE A 256 10.19 21.31 -21.65
N LYS A 257 9.35 20.99 -22.64
CA LYS A 257 9.69 20.04 -23.71
C LYS A 257 10.90 20.52 -24.53
N LYS A 258 11.01 21.83 -24.81
CA LYS A 258 12.20 22.40 -25.47
C LYS A 258 13.46 22.21 -24.62
N LEU A 259 13.38 22.44 -23.31
CA LEU A 259 14.51 22.25 -22.39
C LEU A 259 14.94 20.78 -22.33
N GLU A 260 13.99 19.86 -22.15
CA GLU A 260 14.25 18.42 -22.08
C GLU A 260 14.88 17.90 -23.38
N LYS A 261 14.40 18.37 -24.54
CA LYS A 261 14.96 18.01 -25.85
C LYS A 261 16.41 18.45 -26.03
N LYS A 262 16.85 19.52 -25.36
CA LYS A 262 18.24 19.98 -25.38
C LYS A 262 19.16 19.16 -24.48
N GLY A 263 18.62 18.37 -23.55
CA GLY A 263 19.42 17.57 -22.62
C GLY A 263 20.32 18.41 -21.71
N PHE A 264 19.96 19.68 -21.48
CA PHE A 264 20.76 20.57 -20.62
C PHE A 264 20.57 20.18 -19.16
N PRO A 265 21.64 19.96 -18.37
CA PRO A 265 21.52 19.56 -16.98
C PRO A 265 20.75 20.61 -16.17
N PHE A 266 19.81 20.15 -15.34
CA PHE A 266 18.96 21.04 -14.55
C PHE A 266 19.78 21.99 -13.64
N GLU A 267 20.82 21.47 -12.97
CA GLU A 267 21.68 22.26 -12.08
C GLU A 267 22.39 23.42 -12.78
N ARG A 268 22.66 23.29 -14.09
CA ARG A 268 23.30 24.36 -14.86
C ARG A 268 22.39 25.54 -15.14
N LEU A 269 21.07 25.40 -14.96
CA LEU A 269 20.14 26.52 -15.11
C LEU A 269 20.33 27.57 -14.01
N PHE A 270 20.87 27.19 -12.85
CA PHE A 270 21.16 28.13 -11.77
C PHE A 270 22.33 29.07 -12.09
N ASP A 271 23.20 28.69 -13.02
CA ASP A 271 24.35 29.49 -13.45
C ASP A 271 23.97 30.60 -14.46
N LEU A 272 22.77 30.53 -15.04
CA LEU A 272 22.37 31.35 -16.19
C LEU A 272 21.50 32.55 -15.78
N GLY A 273 21.72 33.68 -16.45
CA GLY A 273 20.85 34.85 -16.37
C GLY A 273 19.55 34.70 -17.17
N PRO A 274 18.54 35.57 -16.96
CA PRO A 274 17.26 35.50 -17.68
C PRO A 274 17.41 35.53 -19.21
N ASN A 275 18.33 36.37 -19.72
CA ASN A 275 18.58 36.48 -21.16
C ASN A 275 19.21 35.20 -21.72
N GLU A 276 20.18 34.63 -21.01
CA GLU A 276 20.86 33.39 -21.42
C GLU A 276 19.90 32.19 -21.41
N ILE A 277 18.97 32.13 -20.45
CA ILE A 277 17.89 31.14 -20.44
C ILE A 277 16.95 31.35 -21.64
N GLY A 278 16.61 32.61 -21.96
CA GLY A 278 15.82 32.96 -23.15
C GLY A 278 16.48 32.47 -24.44
N GLU A 279 17.77 32.79 -24.62
CA GLU A 279 18.57 32.32 -25.76
C GLU A 279 18.68 30.79 -25.80
N LEU A 280 18.89 30.15 -24.64
CA LEU A 280 18.90 28.69 -24.52
C LEU A 280 17.55 28.10 -24.90
N LEU A 281 16.43 28.77 -24.68
CA LEU A 281 15.11 28.23 -25.05
C LEU A 281 14.64 28.70 -26.43
N ARG A 282 15.40 29.59 -27.09
CA ARG A 282 15.00 30.29 -28.31
C ARG A 282 13.63 30.94 -28.14
N LEU A 283 13.49 31.70 -27.05
CA LEU A 283 12.33 32.51 -26.69
C LEU A 283 12.63 33.99 -26.91
#